data_AF-A0A9E0BQM4-F1
#
_entry.id   AF-A0A9E0BQM4-F1
#
_cell.length_a   1.000
_cell.length_b   1.000
_cell.length_c   1.000
_cell.angle_alpha   90.00
_cell.angle_beta   90.00
_cell.angle_gamma   90.00
#
_symmetry.space_group_name_H-M   'P 1'
#
loop_
_entity.id
_entity.type
_entity.pdbx_description
1 polymer ?
#
loop_
_entity_poly.entity_id
_entity_poly.type
_entity_poly.pdbx_seq_one_letter_code
_entity_poly.pdbx_strand_id
1 'polypeptide(L)'
;MSLKDGIKGRVAAMDLAVRPWAARSRLNAFTYEFLLFGLKQAWACLYGGAMVALLIASHLWWPAEAALSRYDFLVIAALGLQAVLLVTKLERWDEALVIGIFHVVGTIMEIFKTSHGSWIYPEPSVLRIGEVPLFSGFMYAAIGSYIARAMRLFDIRFTNYPPLWGPWLLAI
;
A
#
# COMPACT_ATOMS: atom_id res chain seq x y z
N MET A 1 2.05 -7.20 25.28
CA MET A 1 0.92 -6.53 24.61
C MET A 1 1.35 -6.23 23.18
N SER A 2 0.58 -6.63 22.16
CA SER A 2 0.96 -6.38 20.76
C SER A 2 0.91 -4.88 20.46
N LEU A 3 1.79 -4.36 19.59
CA LEU A 3 1.76 -2.97 19.11
C LEU A 3 0.35 -2.57 18.64
N LYS A 4 -0.29 -3.50 17.92
CA LYS A 4 -1.66 -3.38 17.42
C LYS A 4 -2.70 -3.17 18.54
N ASP A 5 -2.56 -3.87 19.66
CA ASP A 5 -3.50 -3.78 20.77
C ASP A 5 -3.35 -2.45 21.50
N GLY A 6 -2.11 -1.98 21.66
CA GLY A 6 -1.83 -0.66 22.22
C GLY A 6 -2.43 0.47 21.37
N ILE A 7 -2.32 0.39 20.05
CA ILE A 7 -2.90 1.37 19.11
C ILE A 7 -4.43 1.36 19.22
N LYS A 8 -5.06 0.17 19.20
CA LYS A 8 -6.52 0.05 19.35
C LYS A 8 -7.03 0.65 20.66
N GLY A 9 -6.34 0.38 21.77
CA GLY A 9 -6.71 0.94 23.07
C GLY A 9 -6.69 2.47 23.09
N ARG A 10 -5.65 3.09 22.50
CA ARG A 10 -5.55 4.55 22.37
C ARG A 10 -6.65 5.15 21.50
N VAL A 11 -6.96 4.50 20.37
CA VAL A 11 -8.04 4.96 19.48
C VAL A 11 -9.40 4.88 20.18
N ALA A 12 -9.67 3.81 20.92
CA ALA A 12 -10.90 3.66 21.68
C ALA A 12 -11.04 4.71 22.80
N ALA A 13 -9.95 4.99 23.54
CA ALA A 13 -9.94 6.02 24.56
C ALA A 13 -10.19 7.42 23.95
N MET A 14 -9.58 7.72 22.80
CA MET A 14 -9.80 8.96 22.07
C MET A 14 -11.25 9.09 21.58
N ASP A 15 -11.82 8.02 21.01
CA ASP A 15 -13.22 7.99 20.57
C ASP A 15 -14.18 8.31 21.71
N LEU A 16 -14.00 7.68 22.88
CA LEU A 16 -14.79 7.97 24.08
C LEU A 16 -14.67 9.43 24.54
N ALA A 17 -13.47 10.01 24.49
CA ALA A 17 -13.24 11.39 24.90
C ALA A 17 -13.83 12.42 23.93
N VAL A 18 -13.81 12.14 22.63
CA VAL A 18 -14.20 13.10 21.58
C VAL A 18 -15.68 12.99 21.21
N ARG A 19 -16.32 11.82 21.39
CA ARG A 19 -17.75 11.60 21.10
C ARG A 19 -18.70 12.67 21.68
N PRO A 20 -18.56 13.11 22.94
CA PRO A 20 -19.42 14.16 23.49
C PRO A 20 -19.30 15.50 22.76
N TRP A 21 -18.11 15.85 22.25
CA TRP A 21 -17.90 17.05 21.43
C TRP A 21 -18.50 16.90 20.04
N ALA A 22 -18.32 15.72 19.42
CA ALA A 22 -18.88 15.40 18.12
C ALA A 22 -20.42 15.48 18.12
N ALA A 23 -21.08 15.08 19.22
CA ALA A 23 -22.53 15.12 19.36
C ALA A 23 -23.13 16.54 19.50
N ARG A 24 -22.31 17.59 19.70
CA ARG A 24 -22.81 18.96 19.94
C ARG A 24 -23.38 19.65 18.69
N SER A 25 -22.95 19.27 17.50
CA SER A 25 -23.41 19.87 16.25
C SER A 25 -23.19 18.95 15.05
N ARG A 26 -23.91 19.19 13.95
CA ARG A 26 -23.70 18.45 12.70
C ARG A 26 -22.31 18.65 12.12
N LEU A 27 -21.75 19.86 12.25
CA LEU A 27 -20.39 20.15 11.77
C LEU A 27 -19.35 19.38 12.58
N ASN A 28 -19.48 19.33 13.92
CA ASN A 28 -18.55 18.59 14.76
C ASN A 28 -18.60 17.09 14.45
N ALA A 29 -19.81 16.53 14.25
CA ALA A 29 -19.99 15.15 13.83
C ALA A 29 -19.32 14.89 12.48
N PHE A 30 -19.54 15.74 11.48
CA PHE A 30 -18.89 15.63 10.18
C PHE A 30 -17.37 15.68 10.28
N THR A 31 -16.80 16.66 11.00
CA THR A 31 -15.36 16.78 11.20
C THR A 31 -14.79 15.54 11.89
N TYR A 32 -15.49 15.04 12.91
CA TYR A 32 -15.10 13.82 13.60
C TYR A 32 -15.06 12.61 12.66
N GLU A 33 -16.12 12.39 11.89
CA GLU A 33 -16.21 11.29 10.93
C GLU A 33 -15.18 11.42 9.81
N PHE A 34 -14.99 12.62 9.28
CA PHE A 34 -14.00 12.89 8.24
C PHE A 34 -12.58 12.57 8.70
N LEU A 35 -12.21 13.01 9.91
CA LEU A 35 -10.89 12.73 10.47
C LEU A 35 -10.71 11.24 10.78
N LEU A 36 -11.74 10.57 11.33
CA LEU A 36 -11.68 9.13 11.60
C LEU A 36 -11.59 8.32 10.31
N PHE A 37 -12.33 8.71 9.27
CA PHE A 37 -12.22 8.14 7.94
C PHE A 37 -10.82 8.35 7.37
N GLY A 38 -10.28 9.58 7.43
CA GLY A 38 -8.93 9.89 6.98
C GLY A 38 -7.87 9.06 7.71
N LEU A 39 -8.00 8.88 9.03
CA LEU A 39 -7.10 8.03 9.81
C LEU A 39 -7.18 6.56 9.37
N LYS A 40 -8.39 6.05 9.10
CA LYS A 40 -8.56 4.70 8.55
C LYS A 40 -7.92 4.58 7.16
N GLN A 41 -8.04 5.60 6.31
CA GLN A 41 -7.38 5.61 5.00
C GLN A 41 -5.85 5.63 5.13
N ALA A 42 -5.31 6.46 6.01
CA ALA A 42 -3.87 6.50 6.31
C ALA A 42 -3.37 5.13 6.81
N TRP A 43 -4.16 4.45 7.65
CA TRP A 43 -3.85 3.09 8.09
C TRP A 43 -3.93 2.07 6.94
N ALA A 44 -4.91 2.24 6.05
CA ALA A 44 -5.10 1.39 4.88
C ALA A 44 -3.92 1.50 3.89
N CYS A 45 -3.35 2.70 3.74
CA CYS A 45 -2.27 2.96 2.79
C CYS A 45 -0.86 2.88 3.39
N LEU A 46 -0.67 2.39 4.63
CA LEU A 46 0.62 2.42 5.33
C LEU A 46 1.81 1.94 4.47
N TYR A 47 1.68 0.80 3.79
CA TYR A 47 2.71 0.30 2.87
C TYR A 47 2.94 1.24 1.68
N GLY A 48 1.87 1.64 1.00
CA GLY A 48 1.95 2.51 -0.17
C GLY A 48 2.46 3.92 0.15
N GLY A 49 2.00 4.51 1.25
CA GLY A 49 2.46 5.81 1.74
C GLY A 49 3.95 5.79 2.10
N ALA A 50 4.42 4.72 2.76
CA ALA A 50 5.83 4.54 3.04
C ALA A 50 6.66 4.34 1.75
N MET A 51 6.15 3.59 0.77
CA MET A 51 6.81 3.45 -0.54
C MET A 51 6.90 4.77 -1.31
N VAL A 52 5.83 5.59 -1.31
CA VAL A 52 5.87 6.94 -1.91
C VAL A 52 6.85 7.83 -1.17
N ALA A 53 6.88 7.79 0.16
CA ALA A 53 7.86 8.54 0.95
C ALA A 53 9.30 8.11 0.60
N LEU A 54 9.56 6.81 0.44
CA LEU A 54 10.85 6.28 0.00
C LEU A 54 11.22 6.73 -1.42
N LEU A 55 10.26 6.77 -2.34
CA LEU A 55 10.48 7.28 -3.69
C LEU A 55 10.89 8.76 -3.67
N ILE A 56 10.15 9.60 -2.93
CA ILE A 56 10.45 11.03 -2.81
C ILE A 56 11.80 11.21 -2.12
N ALA A 57 12.03 10.54 -0.99
CA ALA A 57 13.26 10.68 -0.23
C ALA A 57 14.49 10.25 -1.03
N SER A 58 14.39 9.10 -1.71
CA SER A 58 15.47 8.64 -2.59
C SER A 58 15.65 9.54 -3.80
N HIS A 59 14.59 10.12 -4.37
CA HIS A 59 14.74 11.07 -5.47
C HIS A 59 15.48 12.35 -5.04
N LEU A 60 15.20 12.85 -3.83
CA LEU A 60 15.77 14.12 -3.33
C LEU A 60 17.18 13.98 -2.74
N TRP A 61 17.49 12.82 -2.12
CA TRP A 61 18.68 12.68 -1.28
C TRP A 61 19.56 11.48 -1.62
N TRP A 62 19.28 10.72 -2.68
CA TRP A 62 20.14 9.58 -3.03
C TRP A 62 21.52 10.06 -3.51
N PRO A 63 22.63 9.59 -2.91
CA PRO A 63 23.97 10.00 -3.33
C PRO A 63 24.28 9.51 -4.75
N ALA A 64 24.91 10.36 -5.57
CA ALA A 64 25.28 10.01 -6.95
C ALA A 64 26.37 8.92 -7.00
N GLU A 65 27.23 8.88 -5.98
CA GLU A 65 28.37 7.98 -5.83
C GLU A 65 28.02 6.74 -4.99
N ALA A 66 26.74 6.51 -4.70
CA ALA A 66 26.31 5.35 -3.94
C ALA A 66 26.67 4.06 -4.68
N ALA A 67 27.33 3.13 -3.97
CA ALA A 67 27.65 1.81 -4.51
C ALA A 67 26.40 0.97 -4.83
N LEU A 68 25.28 1.26 -4.16
CA LEU A 68 23.99 0.64 -4.39
C LEU A 68 23.15 1.54 -5.31
N SER A 69 22.60 0.96 -6.38
CA SER A 69 21.68 1.72 -7.24
C SER A 69 20.41 2.09 -6.47
N ARG A 70 19.82 3.24 -6.79
CA ARG A 70 18.60 3.73 -6.13
C ARG A 70 17.44 2.74 -6.30
N TYR A 71 17.29 2.17 -7.48
CA TYR A 71 16.26 1.19 -7.78
C TYR A 71 16.44 -0.10 -6.99
N ASP A 72 17.66 -0.59 -6.82
CA ASP A 72 17.93 -1.78 -6.00
C ASP A 72 17.67 -1.51 -4.52
N PHE A 73 18.03 -0.31 -4.04
CA PHE A 73 17.66 0.13 -2.70
C PHE A 73 16.15 0.11 -2.48
N LEU A 74 15.36 0.60 -3.45
CA LEU A 74 13.90 0.60 -3.33
C LEU A 74 13.32 -0.82 -3.27
N VAL A 75 13.92 -1.81 -3.96
CA VAL A 75 13.54 -3.22 -3.82
C VAL A 75 13.82 -3.72 -2.40
N ILE A 76 15.03 -3.47 -1.89
CA ILE A 76 15.43 -3.90 -0.55
C ILE A 76 14.54 -3.23 0.51
N ALA A 77 14.26 -1.94 0.35
CA ALA A 77 13.40 -1.18 1.25
C ALA A 77 11.95 -1.67 1.19
N ALA A 78 11.42 -2.02 0.02
CA ALA A 78 10.08 -2.58 -0.14
C ALA A 78 9.92 -3.92 0.59
N LEU A 79 10.91 -4.81 0.45
CA LEU A 79 10.98 -6.09 1.15
C LEU A 79 11.14 -5.90 2.66
N GLY A 80 12.03 -5.00 3.07
CA GLY A 80 12.25 -4.66 4.48
C GLY A 80 11.01 -4.08 5.14
N LEU A 81 10.30 -3.18 4.45
CA LEU A 81 9.04 -2.61 4.89
C LEU A 81 7.98 -3.71 5.06
N GLN A 82 7.83 -4.60 4.08
CA GLN A 82 6.90 -5.73 4.16
C GLN A 82 7.23 -6.63 5.37
N ALA A 83 8.51 -6.98 5.55
CA ALA A 83 8.97 -7.78 6.69
C ALA A 83 8.67 -7.10 8.03
N VAL A 84 8.94 -5.78 8.15
CA VAL A 84 8.63 -5.01 9.36
C VAL A 84 7.12 -5.02 9.65
N LEU A 85 6.27 -4.81 8.64
CA LEU A 85 4.82 -4.80 8.83
C LEU A 85 4.28 -6.19 9.24
N LEU A 86 4.84 -7.27 8.70
CA LEU A 86 4.48 -8.63 9.09
C LEU A 86 4.94 -8.98 10.51
N VAL A 87 6.19 -8.69 10.86
CA VAL A 87 6.76 -8.96 12.20
C VAL A 87 6.02 -8.16 13.28
N THR A 88 5.68 -6.91 13.00
CA THR A 88 4.89 -6.05 13.90
C THR A 88 3.40 -6.41 13.93
N LYS A 89 2.96 -7.38 13.12
CA LYS A 89 1.56 -7.81 12.94
C LYS A 89 0.63 -6.68 12.51
N LEU A 90 1.20 -5.65 11.88
CA LEU A 90 0.47 -4.56 11.24
C LEU A 90 -0.05 -4.99 9.86
N GLU A 91 0.62 -5.95 9.22
CA GLU A 91 0.19 -6.64 8.00
C GLU A 91 -0.12 -8.11 8.30
N ARG A 92 -1.09 -8.66 7.56
CA ARG A 92 -1.47 -10.07 7.64
C ARG A 92 -0.90 -10.86 6.46
N TRP A 93 -0.77 -12.18 6.61
CA TRP A 93 -0.30 -13.06 5.54
C TRP A 93 -1.20 -13.05 4.29
N ASP A 94 -2.51 -12.88 4.44
CA ASP A 94 -3.43 -12.69 3.30
C ASP A 94 -3.12 -11.41 2.52
N GLU A 95 -2.66 -10.35 3.20
CA GLU A 95 -2.21 -9.12 2.53
C GLU A 95 -0.89 -9.33 1.81
N ALA A 96 0.07 -10.04 2.43
CA ALA A 96 1.34 -10.35 1.80
C ALA A 96 1.17 -11.18 0.52
N LEU A 97 0.20 -12.10 0.50
CA LEU A 97 -0.16 -12.85 -0.72
C LEU A 97 -0.68 -11.91 -1.82
N VAL A 98 -1.59 -10.98 -1.48
CA VAL A 98 -2.09 -9.98 -2.43
C VAL A 98 -0.96 -9.10 -2.96
N ILE A 99 -0.04 -8.67 -2.10
CA ILE A 99 1.17 -7.93 -2.48
C ILE A 99 1.98 -8.74 -3.50
N GLY A 100 2.22 -10.02 -3.23
CA GLY A 100 2.95 -10.90 -4.15
C GLY A 100 2.28 -11.04 -5.51
N ILE A 101 0.96 -11.24 -5.54
CA ILE A 101 0.18 -11.34 -6.80
C ILE A 101 0.27 -10.04 -7.59
N PHE A 102 0.02 -8.90 -6.95
CA PHE A 102 0.07 -7.60 -7.62
C PHE A 102 1.50 -7.23 -8.05
N HIS A 103 2.52 -7.67 -7.33
CA HIS A 103 3.91 -7.50 -7.74
C HIS A 103 4.18 -8.23 -9.05
N VAL A 104 3.80 -9.50 -9.15
CA VAL A 104 3.98 -10.30 -10.37
C VAL A 104 3.20 -9.70 -11.54
N VAL A 105 1.91 -9.41 -11.35
CA VAL A 105 1.06 -8.83 -12.41
C VAL A 105 1.58 -7.47 -12.85
N GLY A 106 1.95 -6.60 -11.90
CA GLY A 106 2.51 -5.28 -12.17
C GLY A 106 3.83 -5.34 -12.95
N THR A 107 4.73 -6.24 -12.56
CA THR A 107 5.99 -6.45 -13.29
C THR A 107 5.74 -6.94 -14.72
N ILE A 108 4.79 -7.86 -14.94
CA ILE A 108 4.41 -8.30 -16.29
C ILE A 108 3.88 -7.13 -17.12
N MET A 109 3.02 -6.28 -16.56
CA MET A 109 2.52 -5.09 -17.25
C MET A 109 3.63 -4.12 -17.63
N GLU A 110 4.59 -3.88 -16.74
CA GLU A 110 5.75 -3.02 -17.02
C GLU A 110 6.68 -3.63 -18.08
N ILE A 111 6.84 -4.96 -18.11
CA ILE A 111 7.63 -5.64 -19.16
C ILE A 111 6.97 -5.42 -20.52
N PHE A 112 5.64 -5.57 -20.59
CA PHE A 112 4.90 -5.26 -21.80
C PHE A 112 5.04 -3.80 -22.23
N LYS A 113 4.93 -2.85 -21.28
CA LYS A 113 5.06 -1.42 -21.57
C LYS A 113 6.43 -1.06 -22.12
N THR A 114 7.49 -1.59 -21.50
CA THR A 114 8.89 -1.32 -21.87
C THR A 114 9.25 -1.98 -23.21
N SER A 115 8.73 -3.19 -23.50
CA SER A 115 8.96 -3.86 -24.79
C SER A 115 8.34 -3.11 -25.98
N HIS A 116 7.30 -2.31 -25.74
CA HIS A 116 6.65 -1.48 -26.77
C HIS A 116 7.16 -0.02 -26.78
N GLY A 117 8.19 0.29 -25.99
CA GLY A 117 8.74 1.65 -25.91
C GLY A 117 7.81 2.70 -25.29
N SER A 118 6.68 2.28 -24.71
CA SER A 118 5.70 3.19 -24.09
C SER A 118 6.15 3.69 -22.70
N TRP A 119 7.21 3.11 -22.15
CA TRP A 119 7.80 3.47 -20.88
C TRP A 119 9.29 3.08 -20.84
N ILE A 120 10.09 3.81 -20.05
CA ILE A 120 11.51 3.51 -19.83
C ILE A 120 11.87 3.72 -18.35
N TYR A 121 12.83 2.93 -17.86
CA TYR A 121 13.44 3.10 -16.54
C TYR A 121 14.91 3.53 -16.72
N PRO A 122 15.24 4.84 -16.59
CA PRO A 122 16.52 5.37 -17.03
C PRO A 122 17.69 5.11 -16.06
N GLU A 123 17.41 4.76 -14.80
CA GLU A 123 18.46 4.57 -13.80
C GLU A 123 18.96 3.12 -13.77
N PRO A 124 20.24 2.90 -13.42
CA PRO A 124 20.80 1.56 -13.33
C PRO A 124 20.13 0.73 -12.23
N SER A 125 20.07 -0.58 -12.45
CA SER A 125 19.66 -1.58 -11.44
C SER A 125 20.21 -2.96 -11.78
N VAL A 126 20.37 -3.78 -10.75
CA VAL A 126 20.69 -5.21 -10.87
C VAL A 126 19.44 -6.06 -10.62
N LEU A 127 18.58 -5.64 -9.68
CA LEU A 127 17.34 -6.31 -9.32
C LEU A 127 16.22 -5.93 -10.32
N ARG A 128 16.33 -6.47 -11.54
CA ARG A 128 15.39 -6.23 -12.64
C ARG A 128 15.12 -7.49 -13.48
N ILE A 129 14.02 -7.48 -14.21
CA ILE A 129 13.69 -8.46 -15.25
C ILE A 129 13.57 -7.72 -16.58
N GLY A 130 14.46 -8.01 -17.52
CA GLY A 130 14.61 -7.17 -18.72
C GLY A 130 14.96 -5.73 -18.32
N GLU A 131 14.22 -4.76 -18.84
CA GLU A 131 14.36 -3.33 -18.50
C GLU A 131 13.57 -2.89 -17.26
N VAL A 132 12.88 -3.82 -16.59
CA VAL A 132 11.94 -3.49 -15.51
C VAL A 132 12.55 -3.75 -14.14
N PRO A 133 12.86 -2.70 -13.35
CA PRO A 133 13.34 -2.85 -11.99
C PRO A 133 12.23 -3.39 -11.09
N LEU A 134 12.56 -4.33 -10.21
CA LEU A 134 11.56 -5.05 -9.40
C LEU A 134 10.80 -4.14 -8.43
N PHE A 135 11.32 -2.94 -8.08
CA PHE A 135 10.59 -2.01 -7.21
C PHE A 135 9.28 -1.53 -7.85
N SER A 136 9.22 -1.48 -9.19
CA SER A 136 8.01 -1.09 -9.93
C SER A 136 6.85 -2.04 -9.65
N GLY A 137 7.10 -3.35 -9.56
CA GLY A 137 6.09 -4.33 -9.15
C GLY A 137 5.55 -4.03 -7.75
N PHE A 138 6.41 -3.61 -6.83
CA PHE A 138 5.97 -3.18 -5.49
C PHE A 138 5.11 -1.88 -5.51
N MET A 139 5.21 -1.04 -6.54
CA MET A 139 4.28 0.09 -6.72
C MET A 139 2.85 -0.38 -7.03
N TYR A 140 2.71 -1.39 -7.89
CA TYR A 140 1.41 -2.03 -8.12
C TYR A 140 0.92 -2.75 -6.86
N ALA A 141 1.84 -3.43 -6.16
CA ALA A 141 1.52 -4.12 -4.91
C ALA A 141 1.03 -3.20 -3.80
N ALA A 142 1.50 -1.94 -3.75
CA ALA A 142 0.99 -0.94 -2.83
C ALA A 142 -0.51 -0.67 -3.02
N ILE A 143 -0.99 -0.66 -4.26
CA ILE A 143 -2.42 -0.50 -4.58
C ILE A 143 -3.21 -1.72 -4.10
N GLY A 144 -2.73 -2.94 -4.42
CA GLY A 144 -3.36 -4.18 -3.97
C GLY A 144 -3.44 -4.30 -2.45
N SER A 145 -2.35 -3.96 -1.75
CA SER A 145 -2.31 -3.88 -0.28
C SER A 145 -3.34 -2.91 0.27
N TYR A 146 -3.41 -1.70 -0.30
CA TYR A 146 -4.38 -0.70 0.12
C TYR A 146 -5.81 -1.20 -0.04
N ILE A 147 -6.17 -1.76 -1.20
CA ILE A 147 -7.53 -2.27 -1.46
C ILE A 147 -7.87 -3.38 -0.47
N ALA A 148 -7.00 -4.38 -0.31
CA ALA A 148 -7.23 -5.49 0.62
C ALA A 148 -7.43 -5.01 2.06
N ARG A 149 -6.65 -4.01 2.49
CA ARG A 149 -6.74 -3.42 3.83
C ARG A 149 -7.96 -2.54 4.01
N ALA A 150 -8.26 -1.67 3.04
CA ALA A 150 -9.44 -0.82 3.05
C ALA A 150 -10.70 -1.67 3.13
N MET A 151 -10.82 -2.73 2.31
CA MET A 151 -11.97 -3.64 2.35
C MET A 151 -12.19 -4.22 3.76
N ARG A 152 -11.12 -4.69 4.43
CA ARG A 152 -11.24 -5.21 5.80
C ARG A 152 -11.53 -4.13 6.85
N LEU A 153 -10.89 -2.97 6.75
CA LEU A 153 -11.00 -1.91 7.76
C LEU A 153 -12.36 -1.20 7.73
N PHE A 154 -12.97 -1.13 6.55
CA PHE A 154 -14.28 -0.54 6.33
C PHE A 154 -15.41 -1.59 6.26
N ASP A 155 -15.11 -2.88 6.43
CA ASP A 155 -16.05 -4.01 6.26
C ASP A 155 -16.84 -3.92 4.94
N ILE A 156 -16.13 -3.62 3.85
CA ILE A 156 -16.72 -3.51 2.52
C ILE A 156 -17.11 -4.91 2.04
N ARG A 157 -18.37 -5.08 1.67
CA ARG A 157 -18.92 -6.32 1.16
C ARG A 157 -19.59 -6.08 -0.18
N PHE A 158 -19.34 -6.99 -1.12
CA PHE A 158 -20.06 -7.01 -2.38
C PHE A 158 -21.35 -7.82 -2.20
N THR A 159 -22.49 -7.15 -2.28
CA THR A 159 -23.81 -7.79 -2.34
C THR A 159 -24.16 -8.06 -3.79
N ASN A 160 -24.73 -9.24 -4.09
CA ASN A 160 -25.14 -9.63 -5.45
C ASN A 160 -23.97 -9.63 -6.47
N TYR A 161 -22.76 -10.02 -6.04
CA TYR A 161 -21.64 -10.17 -6.96
C TYR A 161 -21.93 -11.27 -8.00
N PRO A 162 -21.70 -11.04 -9.30
CA PRO A 162 -21.93 -12.06 -10.31
C PRO A 162 -21.09 -13.31 -10.03
N PRO A 163 -21.51 -14.49 -10.49
CA PRO A 163 -20.66 -15.69 -10.44
C PRO A 163 -19.27 -15.38 -11.01
N LEU A 164 -18.22 -16.01 -10.48
CA LEU A 164 -16.84 -15.66 -10.80
C LEU A 164 -16.57 -15.60 -12.31
N TRP A 165 -17.23 -16.43 -13.13
CA TRP A 165 -17.10 -16.44 -14.59
C TRP A 165 -17.53 -15.13 -15.28
N GLY A 166 -18.45 -14.35 -14.70
CA GLY A 166 -18.99 -13.14 -15.31
C GLY A 166 -17.91 -12.07 -15.57
N PRO A 167 -17.15 -11.67 -14.55
CA PRO A 167 -16.00 -10.78 -14.71
C PRO A 167 -14.92 -11.32 -15.67
N TRP A 168 -14.66 -12.63 -15.67
CA TRP A 168 -13.67 -13.21 -16.60
C TRP A 168 -14.12 -13.09 -18.06
N LEU A 169 -15.41 -13.28 -18.34
CA LEU A 169 -15.96 -13.13 -19.68
C LEU A 169 -15.80 -11.69 -20.19
N LEU A 170 -15.96 -10.69 -19.32
CA LEU A 170 -15.79 -9.27 -19.68
C LEU A 170 -14.32 -8.87 -19.91
N ALA A 171 -13.37 -9.65 -19.40
CA ALA A 171 -11.95 -9.35 -19.49
C ALA A 171 -11.28 -9.85 -20.79
N ILE A 172 -12.02 -10.59 -21.62
CA ILE A 172 -11.61 -11.13 -22.92
C ILE A 172 -12.26 -10.28 -24.02
#